data_AF-A0A7C2VIS7-F1
#
_entry.id   AF-A0A7C2VIS7-F1
#
_cell.length_a   1.000
_cell.length_b   1.000
_cell.length_c   1.000
_cell.angle_alpha   90.00
_cell.angle_beta   90.00
_cell.angle_gamma   90.00
#
_symmetry.space_group_name_H-M   'P 1'
#
loop_
_entity.id
_entity.type
_entity.pdbx_description
1 polymer ?
#
loop_
_entity_poly.entity_id
_entity_poly.type
_entity_poly.pdbx_seq_one_letter_code
_entity_poly.pdbx_strand_id
1 'polypeptide(L)' 'MSNRFKQQLGAGLWKRPLPVLAPSSHGFDSLSTYNPSVVRFGGKFWMFYRSRRRHDPHTGFIGSAESED' A
#
# COMPACT_ATOMS: atom_id res chain seq x y z
N MET A 1 -3.78 -38.46 -6.67
CA MET A 1 -2.85 -37.49 -6.06
C MET A 1 -3.07 -36.12 -6.68
N SER A 2 -3.33 -35.13 -5.81
CA SER A 2 -3.23 -33.67 -6.00
C SER A 2 -4.03 -33.02 -7.13
N ASN A 3 -5.25 -32.58 -6.77
CA ASN A 3 -5.98 -31.48 -7.40
C ASN A 3 -5.10 -30.22 -7.31
N ARG A 4 -4.47 -29.81 -8.42
CA ARG A 4 -3.74 -28.54 -8.46
C ARG A 4 -4.72 -27.39 -8.33
N PHE A 5 -4.45 -26.55 -7.33
CA PHE A 5 -5.04 -25.24 -7.07
C PHE A 5 -5.58 -24.56 -8.34
N LYS A 6 -6.91 -24.48 -8.49
CA LYS A 6 -7.53 -23.46 -9.32
C LYS A 6 -7.44 -22.14 -8.57
N GLN A 7 -6.32 -21.43 -8.74
CA GLN A 7 -6.25 -20.04 -8.33
C GLN A 7 -7.24 -19.29 -9.24
N GLN A 8 -8.37 -18.87 -8.66
CA GLN A 8 -9.40 -18.12 -9.35
C GLN A 8 -8.85 -16.73 -9.67
N LEU A 9 -8.10 -16.63 -10.77
CA LEU A 9 -7.70 -15.37 -11.36
C LEU A 9 -8.95 -14.74 -11.97
N GLY A 10 -9.68 -13.97 -11.17
CA GLY A 10 -10.56 -12.92 -11.68
C GLY A 10 -9.67 -11.86 -12.34
N ALA A 11 -9.15 -12.17 -13.53
CA ALA A 11 -8.27 -11.29 -14.30
C ALA A 11 -9.11 -10.21 -14.98
N GLY A 12 -9.70 -9.32 -14.19
CA GLY A 12 -10.06 -8.00 -14.69
C GLY A 12 -8.79 -7.30 -15.17
N LEU A 13 -8.90 -6.51 -16.23
CA LEU A 13 -7.80 -5.66 -16.72
C LEU A 13 -7.42 -4.67 -15.61
N TRP A 14 -6.40 -5.00 -14.82
CA TRP A 14 -5.82 -4.09 -13.86
C TRP A 14 -5.12 -2.98 -14.64
N LYS A 15 -5.68 -1.77 -14.62
CA LYS A 15 -4.91 -0.58 -15.01
C LYS A 15 -3.71 -0.53 -14.06
N ARG A 16 -2.52 -0.38 -14.61
CA ARG A 16 -1.26 -0.20 -13.85
C ARG A 16 -0.96 1.30 -13.79
N PRO A 17 -1.59 2.07 -12.88
CA PRO A 17 -1.21 3.47 -12.71
C PRO A 17 0.22 3.57 -12.18
N LEU A 18 0.77 4.78 -12.28
CA LEU A 18 1.90 5.24 -11.45
C LEU A 18 1.65 4.87 -9.97
N PRO A 19 2.69 4.81 -9.12
CA PRO A 19 2.49 4.57 -7.69
C PRO A 19 1.43 5.53 -7.14
N VAL A 20 0.41 4.98 -6.48
CA VAL A 20 -0.69 5.76 -5.88
C VAL A 20 -0.15 6.67 -4.78
N LEU A 21 0.88 6.24 -4.06
CA LEU A 21 1.56 7.02 -3.03
C LEU A 21 3.07 6.90 -3.17
N ALA A 22 3.73 8.03 -3.44
CA ALA A 22 5.18 8.15 -3.47
C ALA A 22 5.73 8.65 -2.11
N PRO A 23 7.02 8.42 -1.81
CA PRO A 23 7.65 8.97 -0.61
C PRO A 23 7.61 10.49 -0.58
N SER A 24 7.41 11.07 0.60
CA SER A 24 7.48 12.51 0.80
C SER A 24 8.90 13.04 0.59
N SER A 25 9.04 14.34 0.32
CA SER A 25 10.35 14.98 0.29
C SER A 25 11.04 14.93 1.66
N HIS A 26 10.26 15.05 2.74
CA HIS A 26 10.70 15.09 4.13
C HIS A 26 9.70 14.35 5.04
N GLY A 27 10.08 14.09 6.30
CA GLY A 27 9.19 13.47 7.29
C GLY A 27 9.39 11.96 7.45
N PHE A 28 8.47 11.32 8.18
CA PHE A 28 8.57 9.92 8.61
C PHE A 28 8.55 8.92 7.45
N ASP A 29 7.99 9.32 6.30
CA ASP A 29 7.87 8.51 5.09
C ASP A 29 8.77 8.99 3.94
N SER A 30 9.79 9.78 4.26
CA SER A 30 10.67 10.38 3.26
C SER A 30 11.51 9.38 2.47
N LEU A 31 11.90 8.23 3.05
CA LEU A 31 12.74 7.24 2.37
C LEU A 31 11.93 6.29 1.50
N SER A 32 10.79 5.80 1.99
CA SER A 32 9.96 4.84 1.27
C SER A 32 8.52 4.78 1.78
N THR A 33 7.60 4.42 0.88
CA THR A 33 6.19 4.10 1.12
C THR A 33 5.88 2.76 0.44
N TYR A 34 5.46 1.74 1.19
CA TYR A 34 5.34 0.37 0.66
C TYR A 34 4.46 -0.52 1.54
N ASN A 35 4.16 -1.72 1.03
CA ASN A 35 3.38 -2.77 1.71
C ASN A 35 2.08 -2.25 2.36
N PRO A 36 1.14 -1.70 1.57
CA PRO A 36 -0.10 -1.18 2.11
C PRO A 36 -1.06 -2.30 2.57
N SER A 37 -1.89 -1.96 3.54
CA SER A 37 -3.13 -2.65 3.89
C SER A 37 -4.29 -1.68 3.68
N VAL A 38 -5.33 -2.09 2.96
CA VAL A 38 -6.46 -1.23 2.60
C VAL A 38 -7.76 -1.82 3.13
N VAL A 39 -8.56 -1.00 3.82
CA VAL A 39 -9.92 -1.34 4.25
C VAL A 39 -10.90 -0.30 3.73
N ARG A 40 -12.14 -0.72 3.43
CA ARG A 40 -13.22 0.21 3.08
C ARG A 40 -14.18 0.34 4.25
N PHE A 41 -14.31 1.54 4.79
CA PHE A 41 -15.16 1.83 5.95
C PHE A 41 -15.71 3.25 5.87
N GLY A 42 -17.01 3.42 6.14
CA GLY A 42 -17.66 4.73 6.09
C GLY A 42 -17.66 5.37 4.69
N GLY A 43 -17.74 4.55 3.63
CA GLY A 43 -17.71 5.03 2.25
C GLY A 43 -16.32 5.35 1.70
N LYS A 44 -15.28 5.42 2.54
CA LYS A 44 -13.90 5.73 2.15
C LYS A 44 -13.00 4.50 2.13
N PHE A 45 -11.95 4.55 1.33
CA PHE A 45 -10.78 3.68 1.44
C PHE A 45 -9.81 4.25 2.48
N TRP A 46 -9.37 3.42 3.40
CA TRP A 46 -8.33 3.71 4.37
C TRP A 46 -7.14 2.83 4.05
N MET A 47 -6.02 3.45 3.72
CA MET A 47 -4.74 2.78 3.46
C MET A 47 -3.80 3.00 4.64
N PHE A 48 -3.39 1.92 5.29
CA PHE A 48 -2.27 1.91 6.22
C PHE A 48 -1.04 1.40 5.49
N TYR A 49 0.00 2.22 5.40
CA TYR A 49 1.20 1.88 4.64
C TYR A 49 2.42 1.87 5.54
N ARG A 50 3.35 0.95 5.26
CA ARG A 50 4.66 0.96 5.91
C ARG A 50 5.51 2.05 5.27
N SER A 51 6.27 2.76 6.09
CA SER A 51 7.20 3.76 5.61
C SER A 51 8.52 3.78 6.37
N ARG A 52 9.51 4.44 5.78
CA ARG A 52 10.81 4.69 6.41
C ARG A 52 11.18 6.15 6.23
N ARG A 53 11.96 6.68 7.19
CA ARG A 53 12.54 8.02 7.14
C ARG A 53 13.99 7.96 6.68
N ARG A 54 14.44 8.97 5.93
CA ARG A 54 15.86 9.11 5.55
C ARG A 54 16.73 9.34 6.80
N HIS A 55 17.88 8.69 6.84
CA HIS A 55 18.85 8.77 7.94
C HIS A 55 18.28 8.42 9.33
N ASP A 56 17.29 7.54 9.36
CA ASP A 56 16.63 7.10 10.58
C ASP A 56 17.00 5.64 10.88
N PRO A 57 17.53 5.33 12.08
CA PRO A 57 17.87 3.96 12.46
C PRO A 57 16.64 3.06 12.68
N HIS A 58 15.44 3.61 12.83
CA HIS A 58 14.23 2.81 13.09
C HIS A 58 13.81 1.96 11.88
N THR A 59 13.17 0.83 12.19
CA THR A 59 12.76 -0.20 11.20
C THR A 59 11.59 0.24 10.32
N GLY A 60 10.85 1.26 10.73
CA GLY A 60 9.80 1.90 9.95
C GLY A 60 8.69 2.50 10.79
N PHE A 61 7.73 3.12 10.10
CA PHE A 61 6.53 3.73 10.64
C PHE A 61 5.30 3.18 9.91
N ILE A 62 4.12 3.43 10.46
CA ILE A 62 2.84 3.18 9.78
C ILE A 62 2.21 4.55 9.51
N GLY A 63 2.05 4.89 8.23
CA GLY A 63 1.29 6.06 7.79
C GLY A 63 -0.14 5.68 7.42
N SER A 64 -1.00 6.68 7.35
CA SER A 64 -2.39 6.54 6.90
C SER A 64 -2.69 7.49 5.74
N ALA A 65 -3.38 6.99 4.71
CA ALA A 65 -3.95 7.78 3.62
C ALA A 65 -5.42 7.40 3.43
N GLU A 66 -6.23 8.35 2.98
CA GLU A 66 -7.65 8.14 2.67
C GLU A 66 -7.96 8.48 1.21
N SER A 67 -8.92 7.78 0.64
CA SER A 67 -9.45 8.04 -0.70
C SER A 67 -10.96 7.80 -0.77
N GLU A 68 -11.63 8.50 -1.67
CA GLU A 68 -13.05 8.29 -2.00
C GLU A 68 -13.24 7.47 -3.28
N ASP A 69 -12.18 7.34 -4.09
CA ASP A 69 -12.11 6.58 -5.35
C ASP A 69 -11.02 5.49 -5.35
#